data_AF-A0A8T3P8E8-F1
#
_entry.id   AF-A0A8T3P8E8-F1
#
_cell.length_a   1.000
_cell.length_b   1.000
_cell.length_c   1.000
_cell.angle_alpha   90.00
_cell.angle_beta   90.00
_cell.angle_gamma   90.00
#
_symmetry.space_group_name_H-M   'P 1'
#
loop_
_entity.id
_entity.type
_entity.pdbx_description
1 polymer ?
#
loop_
_entity_poly.entity_id
_entity_poly.type
_entity_poly.pdbx_seq_one_letter_code
_entity_poly.pdbx_strand_id
1 'polypeptide(L)'
;MLDWLALVVFTLLVAGATARSRKLTSAQGEYVVPALSFFLPSAVARGVHRSFAVLLLFGWFLVITLFVSYLLCPGNTGAHATGGCYAFLAVMVFLVFGALGLVLLIILINRPRRLVPAAMRSQPGALAEWRQGIRHWRRRRIRRHSRRP
;
A
#
# COMPACT_ATOMS: atom_id res chain seq x y z
N MET A 1 17.27 22.76 9.33
CA MET A 1 15.96 23.33 8.94
C MET A 1 15.19 22.44 7.95
N LEU A 2 15.86 21.85 6.94
CA LEU A 2 15.21 20.98 5.94
C LEU A 2 14.49 19.76 6.54
N ASP A 3 15.05 19.13 7.58
CA ASP A 3 14.47 17.92 8.19
C ASP A 3 13.10 18.15 8.84
N TRP A 4 12.92 19.32 9.45
CA TRP A 4 11.66 19.71 10.07
C TRP A 4 10.58 19.98 9.02
N LEU A 5 10.95 20.64 7.92
CA LEU A 5 10.04 20.87 6.80
C LEU A 5 9.63 19.53 6.16
N ALA A 6 10.56 18.59 5.98
CA ALA A 6 10.25 17.25 5.49
C ALA A 6 9.29 16.50 6.41
N LEU A 7 9.49 16.57 7.74
CA LEU A 7 8.60 15.95 8.73
C LEU A 7 7.20 16.55 8.68
N VAL A 8 7.08 17.89 8.62
CA VAL A 8 5.80 18.58 8.55
C VAL A 8 5.07 18.24 7.25
N VAL A 9 5.75 18.33 6.10
CA VAL A 9 5.18 17.98 4.79
C VAL A 9 4.71 16.53 4.78
N PHE A 10 5.54 15.59 5.26
CA PHE A 10 5.17 14.18 5.31
C PHE A 10 3.98 13.94 6.25
N THR A 11 3.94 14.58 7.41
CA THR A 11 2.81 14.48 8.36
C THR A 11 1.53 15.02 7.74
N LEU A 12 1.58 16.16 7.06
CA LEU A 12 0.44 16.74 6.35
C LEU A 12 -0.04 15.84 5.21
N LEU A 13 0.88 15.19 4.49
CA LEU A 13 0.53 14.22 3.44
C LEU A 13 -0.21 13.00 4.02
N VAL A 14 0.29 12.42 5.11
CA VAL A 14 -0.34 11.27 5.78
C VAL A 14 -1.70 11.66 6.38
N ALA A 15 -1.79 12.84 7.01
CA ALA A 15 -3.03 13.37 7.55
C ALA A 15 -4.06 13.65 6.43
N GLY A 16 -3.64 14.27 5.34
CA GLY A 16 -4.46 14.52 4.16
C GLY A 16 -4.96 13.22 3.52
N ALA A 17 -4.09 12.21 3.39
CA ALA A 17 -4.47 10.89 2.90
C ALA A 17 -5.49 10.20 3.83
N THR A 18 -5.35 10.36 5.15
CA THR A 18 -6.30 9.83 6.14
C THR A 18 -7.65 10.55 6.10
N ALA A 19 -7.65 11.88 6.00
CA ALA A 19 -8.88 12.67 5.86
C ALA A 19 -9.61 12.33 4.57
N ARG A 20 -8.86 12.17 3.47
CA ARG A 20 -9.40 11.75 2.18
C ARG A 20 -9.99 10.34 2.25
N SER A 21 -9.30 9.39 2.87
CA SER A 21 -9.79 7.99 2.94
C SER A 21 -11.12 7.87 3.65
N ARG A 22 -11.36 8.63 4.72
CA ARG A 22 -12.66 8.70 5.41
C ARG A 22 -13.79 9.14 4.48
N LYS A 23 -13.55 10.19 3.67
CA LYS A 23 -14.51 10.63 2.64
C LYS A 23 -14.75 9.56 1.57
N LEU A 24 -13.72 8.77 1.22
CA LEU A 24 -13.87 7.68 0.25
C LEU A 24 -14.66 6.49 0.82
N THR A 25 -14.50 6.22 2.10
CA THR A 25 -15.24 5.13 2.77
C THR A 25 -16.70 5.50 3.00
N SER A 26 -17.03 6.78 3.18
CA SER A 26 -18.43 7.23 3.27
C SER A 26 -19.13 7.32 1.92
N ALA A 27 -18.38 7.51 0.82
CA ALA A 27 -18.91 7.57 -0.55
C ALA A 27 -19.03 6.18 -1.22
N GLN A 28 -19.26 5.12 -0.45
CA GLN A 28 -19.46 3.73 -0.91
C GLN A 28 -20.48 3.69 -2.06
N GLY A 29 -19.97 3.59 -3.28
CA GLY A 29 -20.79 3.59 -4.49
C GLY A 29 -19.94 3.11 -5.65
N GLU A 30 -19.43 4.01 -6.49
CA GLU A 30 -19.00 3.56 -7.82
C GLU A 30 -17.76 4.27 -8.42
N TYR A 31 -17.16 5.30 -7.80
CA TYR A 31 -16.42 6.29 -8.60
C TYR A 31 -15.03 6.74 -8.14
N VAL A 32 -14.34 6.08 -7.20
CA VAL A 32 -13.14 6.74 -6.61
C VAL A 32 -11.77 6.21 -7.01
N VAL A 33 -11.64 5.52 -8.13
CA VAL A 33 -10.28 5.40 -8.70
C VAL A 33 -10.14 5.64 -10.21
N PRO A 34 -10.84 6.63 -10.81
CA PRO A 34 -10.67 6.92 -12.25
C PRO A 34 -9.22 7.26 -12.61
N ALA A 35 -8.49 7.94 -11.70
CA ALA A 35 -7.10 8.33 -11.94
C ALA A 35 -6.13 7.13 -11.97
N LEU A 36 -6.21 6.20 -11.01
CA LEU A 36 -5.33 5.01 -11.04
C LEU A 36 -5.80 3.98 -12.04
N SER A 37 -7.11 3.86 -12.33
CA SER A 37 -7.60 2.91 -13.34
C SER A 37 -7.13 3.24 -14.76
N PHE A 38 -6.75 4.50 -15.02
CA PHE A 38 -6.13 4.88 -16.29
C PHE A 38 -4.74 4.25 -16.47
N PHE A 39 -3.96 4.16 -15.38
CA PHE A 39 -2.57 3.67 -15.44
C PHE A 39 -2.40 2.21 -14.99
N LEU A 40 -3.31 1.69 -14.17
CA LEU A 40 -3.20 0.38 -13.54
C LEU A 40 -4.33 -0.56 -13.98
N PRO A 41 -4.05 -1.85 -14.20
CA PRO A 41 -5.09 -2.85 -14.42
C PRO A 41 -6.11 -2.80 -13.27
N SER A 42 -7.39 -2.98 -13.59
CA SER A 42 -8.50 -2.89 -12.62
C SER A 42 -8.31 -3.79 -11.39
N ALA A 43 -7.66 -4.95 -11.58
CA ALA A 43 -7.26 -5.86 -10.50
C ALA A 43 -6.31 -5.21 -9.48
N VAL A 44 -5.31 -4.48 -9.95
CA VAL A 44 -4.30 -3.82 -9.12
C VAL A 44 -4.90 -2.60 -8.42
N ALA A 45 -5.73 -1.82 -9.11
CA ALA A 45 -6.44 -0.69 -8.53
C ALA A 45 -7.32 -1.11 -7.33
N ARG A 46 -8.05 -2.24 -7.46
CA ARG A 46 -8.81 -2.83 -6.34
C ARG A 46 -7.89 -3.27 -5.20
N GLY A 47 -6.76 -3.89 -5.52
CA GLY A 47 -5.75 -4.27 -4.53
C GLY A 47 -5.23 -3.07 -3.73
N VAL A 48 -4.89 -1.97 -4.41
CA VAL A 48 -4.42 -0.72 -3.78
C VAL A 48 -5.47 -0.15 -2.85
N HIS A 49 -6.75 -0.19 -3.22
CA HIS A 49 -7.83 0.26 -2.34
C HIS A 49 -7.91 -0.58 -1.06
N ARG A 50 -7.73 -1.91 -1.15
CA ARG A 50 -7.74 -2.81 0.02
C ARG A 50 -6.56 -2.58 0.95
N SER A 51 -5.39 -2.28 0.38
CA SER A 51 -4.17 -2.04 1.15
C SER A 51 -4.07 -0.62 1.70
N PHE A 52 -4.97 0.30 1.33
CA PHE A 52 -4.91 1.71 1.73
C PHE A 52 -4.90 1.91 3.24
N ALA A 53 -5.72 1.16 3.98
CA ALA A 53 -5.75 1.23 5.44
C ALA A 53 -4.41 0.79 6.08
N VAL A 54 -3.79 -0.24 5.52
CA VAL A 54 -2.47 -0.73 5.96
C VAL A 54 -1.39 0.31 5.62
N LEU A 55 -1.44 0.88 4.41
CA LEU A 55 -0.51 1.92 3.99
C LEU A 55 -0.59 3.16 4.89
N LEU A 56 -1.80 3.60 5.26
CA LEU A 56 -2.01 4.68 6.22
C LEU A 56 -1.46 4.34 7.60
N LEU A 57 -1.74 3.13 8.09
CA LEU A 57 -1.27 2.69 9.40
C LEU A 57 0.27 2.70 9.47
N PHE A 58 0.94 2.12 8.48
CA PHE A 58 2.41 2.17 8.39
C PHE A 58 2.93 3.60 8.18
N GLY A 59 2.24 4.43 7.41
CA GLY A 59 2.56 5.85 7.25
C GLY A 59 2.55 6.59 8.60
N TRP A 60 1.54 6.36 9.43
CA TRP A 60 1.47 6.92 10.79
C TRP A 60 2.56 6.38 11.71
N PHE A 61 2.85 5.07 11.67
CA PHE A 61 3.98 4.51 12.41
C PHE A 61 5.30 5.15 12.00
N LEU A 62 5.48 5.43 10.71
CA LEU A 62 6.67 6.12 10.19
C LEU A 62 6.74 7.56 10.72
N VAL A 63 5.63 8.32 10.68
CA VAL A 63 5.55 9.67 11.28
C VAL A 63 5.93 9.64 12.76
N ILE A 64 5.34 8.73 13.55
CA ILE A 64 5.61 8.61 14.99
C ILE A 64 7.08 8.28 15.23
N THR A 65 7.64 7.34 14.47
CA THR A 65 9.04 6.94 14.65
C THR A 65 10.00 8.06 14.27
N LEU A 66 9.72 8.81 13.20
CA LEU A 66 10.48 10.02 12.84
C LEU A 66 10.37 11.10 13.94
N PHE A 67 9.16 11.32 14.47
CA PHE A 67 8.92 12.32 15.52
C PHE A 67 9.65 11.96 16.83
N VAL A 68 9.56 10.69 17.25
CA VAL A 68 10.28 10.18 18.43
C VAL A 68 11.79 10.29 18.23
N SER A 69 12.30 9.95 17.04
CA SER A 69 13.72 10.11 16.74
C SER A 69 14.17 11.56 16.80
N TYR A 70 13.37 12.48 16.27
CA TYR A 70 13.64 13.92 16.35
C TYR A 70 13.70 14.42 17.81
N LEU A 71 12.77 13.97 18.66
CA LEU A 71 12.74 14.34 20.07
C LEU A 71 13.88 13.73 20.90
N LEU A 72 14.29 12.50 20.58
CA LEU A 72 15.33 11.78 21.33
C LEU A 72 16.76 12.10 20.85
N CYS A 73 16.92 12.64 19.64
CA CYS A 73 18.22 13.01 19.07
C CYS A 73 18.34 14.51 18.75
N PRO A 74 18.08 15.44 19.69
CA PRO A 74 18.30 16.85 19.45
C PRO A 74 19.81 17.15 19.34
N GLY A 75 20.29 17.47 18.14
CA GLY A 75 21.61 18.08 17.94
C GLY A 75 22.80 17.12 17.73
N ASN A 76 22.60 15.85 17.37
CA ASN A 76 23.73 14.92 17.18
C ASN A 76 24.41 15.08 15.80
N THR A 77 25.12 16.19 15.61
CA THR A 77 26.12 16.39 14.54
C THR A 77 27.48 15.77 14.88
N GLY A 78 27.60 15.05 16.00
CA GLY A 78 28.84 14.43 16.45
C GLY A 78 28.93 12.95 16.11
N ALA A 79 30.10 12.52 15.64
CA ALA A 79 30.47 11.17 15.17
C ALA A 79 30.34 10.01 16.20
N HIS A 80 29.62 10.19 17.32
CA HIS A 80 29.53 9.24 18.43
C HIS A 80 28.15 8.58 18.61
N ALA A 81 27.20 8.81 17.69
CA ALA A 81 25.84 8.26 17.76
C ALA A 81 25.64 6.95 16.97
N THR A 82 26.69 6.16 16.74
CA THR A 82 26.68 5.09 15.74
C THR A 82 25.67 3.98 16.04
N GLY A 83 25.62 3.46 17.29
CA GLY A 83 24.72 2.34 17.63
C GLY A 83 23.22 2.66 17.52
N GLY A 84 22.79 3.82 18.04
CA GLY A 84 21.38 4.24 18.03
C GLY A 84 20.87 4.58 16.62
N CYS A 85 21.72 5.20 15.79
CA CYS A 85 21.37 5.52 14.40
C CYS A 85 21.17 4.25 13.56
N TYR A 86 21.99 3.21 13.73
CA TYR A 86 21.80 1.95 12.99
C TYR A 86 20.54 1.20 13.41
N ALA A 87 20.23 1.17 14.71
CA ALA A 87 18.98 0.58 15.19
C ALA A 87 17.75 1.30 14.63
N PHE A 88 17.77 2.64 14.62
CA PHE A 88 16.73 3.45 14.02
C PHE A 88 16.58 3.20 12.51
N LEU A 89 17.70 3.19 11.78
CA LEU A 89 17.71 2.90 10.35
C LEU A 89 17.14 1.50 10.08
N ALA A 90 17.50 0.50 10.88
CA ALA A 90 16.96 -0.85 10.78
C ALA A 90 15.45 -0.88 11.01
N VAL A 91 14.92 -0.15 11.99
CA VAL A 91 13.47 -0.02 12.23
C VAL A 91 12.78 0.66 11.05
N MET A 92 13.35 1.75 10.51
CA MET A 92 12.83 2.44 9.33
C MET A 92 12.76 1.52 8.12
N VAL A 93 13.86 0.82 7.81
CA VAL A 93 13.95 -0.17 6.74
C VAL A 93 12.91 -1.26 6.94
N PHE A 94 12.82 -1.81 8.16
CA PHE A 94 11.83 -2.85 8.48
C PHE A 94 10.39 -2.36 8.29
N LEU A 95 10.05 -1.15 8.74
CA LEU A 95 8.72 -0.57 8.55
C LEU A 95 8.40 -0.36 7.06
N VAL A 96 9.35 0.17 6.28
CA VAL A 96 9.15 0.43 4.85
C VAL A 96 9.00 -0.87 4.06
N PHE A 97 9.96 -1.80 4.18
CA PHE A 97 9.91 -3.05 3.44
C PHE A 97 8.81 -3.99 3.96
N GLY A 98 8.54 -3.98 5.26
CA GLY A 98 7.42 -4.68 5.87
C GLY A 98 6.07 -4.17 5.36
N ALA A 99 5.89 -2.84 5.29
CA ALA A 99 4.70 -2.23 4.70
C ALA A 99 4.54 -2.65 3.24
N LEU A 100 5.59 -2.51 2.43
CA LEU A 100 5.57 -2.85 1.01
C LEU A 100 5.26 -4.33 0.78
N GLY A 101 5.91 -5.23 1.53
CA GLY A 101 5.66 -6.66 1.45
C GLY A 101 4.22 -7.01 1.80
N LEU A 102 3.67 -6.39 2.85
CA LEU A 102 2.29 -6.62 3.27
C LEU A 102 1.27 -6.04 2.27
N VAL A 103 1.54 -4.85 1.74
CA VAL A 103 0.73 -4.22 0.68
C VAL A 103 0.73 -5.10 -0.57
N LEU A 104 1.89 -5.60 -1.00
CA LEU A 104 2.02 -6.53 -2.13
C LEU A 104 1.23 -7.82 -1.87
N LEU A 105 1.33 -8.40 -0.67
CA LEU A 105 0.59 -9.61 -0.30
C LEU A 105 -0.92 -9.40 -0.38
N ILE A 106 -1.41 -8.25 0.08
CA ILE A 106 -2.82 -7.86 0.01
C ILE A 106 -3.25 -7.68 -1.44
N ILE A 107 -2.46 -6.98 -2.27
CA ILE A 107 -2.78 -6.74 -3.68
C ILE A 107 -2.81 -8.06 -4.48
N LEU A 108 -1.78 -8.89 -4.33
CA LEU A 108 -1.59 -10.09 -5.14
C LEU A 108 -2.50 -11.24 -4.70
N ILE A 109 -2.61 -11.47 -3.39
CA ILE A 109 -3.20 -12.70 -2.82
C ILE A 109 -4.47 -12.40 -2.02
N ASN A 110 -4.75 -11.15 -1.66
CA ASN A 110 -5.83 -10.77 -0.75
C ASN A 110 -5.69 -11.41 0.65
N ARG A 111 -4.45 -11.48 1.16
CA ARG A 111 -4.10 -12.02 2.48
C ARG A 111 -3.18 -11.03 3.24
N PRO A 112 -3.25 -10.96 4.59
CA PRO A 112 -4.11 -11.73 5.49
C PRO A 112 -5.55 -11.18 5.58
N ARG A 113 -6.55 -12.07 5.65
CA ARG A 113 -7.98 -11.70 5.62
C ARG A 113 -8.42 -10.75 6.75
N ARG A 114 -7.71 -10.75 7.88
CA ARG A 114 -8.01 -9.86 9.02
C ARG A 114 -7.77 -8.38 8.67
N LEU A 115 -6.76 -8.09 7.86
CA LEU A 115 -6.40 -6.73 7.45
C LEU A 115 -7.20 -6.22 6.26
N VAL A 116 -7.84 -7.12 5.51
CA VAL A 116 -8.70 -6.77 4.39
C VAL A 116 -10.09 -6.37 4.92
N PRO A 117 -10.66 -5.23 4.47
CA PRO A 117 -12.03 -4.82 4.81
C PRO A 117 -13.04 -5.93 4.55
N ALA A 118 -13.99 -6.13 5.46
CA ALA A 118 -14.92 -7.27 5.43
C ALA A 118 -15.67 -7.39 4.09
N ALA A 119 -16.15 -6.27 3.55
CA ALA A 119 -16.85 -6.18 2.27
C ALA A 119 -16.02 -6.63 1.05
N MET A 120 -14.69 -6.70 1.17
CA MET A 120 -13.77 -7.00 0.06
C MET A 120 -13.06 -8.36 0.20
N ARG A 121 -13.37 -9.13 1.24
CA ARG A 121 -12.73 -10.44 1.51
C ARG A 121 -13.13 -11.54 0.52
N SER A 122 -14.31 -11.43 -0.08
CA SER A 122 -14.83 -12.37 -1.09
C SER A 122 -14.19 -12.18 -2.46
N GLN A 123 -13.60 -11.01 -2.71
CA GLN A 123 -13.03 -10.69 -4.01
C GLN A 123 -11.68 -11.41 -4.20
N PRO A 124 -11.38 -11.92 -5.41
CA PRO A 124 -10.09 -12.52 -5.70
C PRO A 124 -8.95 -11.48 -5.60
N GLY A 125 -7.74 -11.97 -5.34
CA GLY A 125 -6.51 -11.18 -5.49
C GLY A 125 -6.11 -11.06 -6.96
N ALA A 126 -5.23 -10.11 -7.28
CA ALA A 126 -4.82 -9.87 -8.67
C ALA A 126 -4.22 -11.12 -9.34
N LEU A 127 -3.50 -11.95 -8.59
CA LEU A 127 -2.91 -13.19 -9.11
C LEU A 127 -3.98 -14.23 -9.50
N ALA A 128 -5.08 -14.30 -8.72
CA ALA A 128 -6.17 -15.21 -9.00
C ALA A 128 -6.96 -14.78 -10.24
N GLU A 129 -7.22 -13.48 -10.38
CA GLU A 129 -7.86 -12.91 -11.58
C GLU A 129 -7.00 -13.15 -12.84
N TRP A 130 -5.69 -12.93 -12.74
CA TRP A 130 -4.77 -13.19 -13.85
C TRP A 130 -4.78 -14.66 -14.27
N ARG A 131 -4.73 -15.60 -13.30
CA ARG A 131 -4.82 -17.04 -13.57
C ARG A 131 -6.16 -17.42 -14.22
N GLN A 132 -7.28 -16.83 -13.78
CA GLN A 132 -8.58 -17.06 -14.40
C GLN A 132 -8.61 -16.52 -15.84
N GLY A 133 -8.08 -15.32 -16.08
CA GLY A 133 -7.94 -14.72 -17.40
C GLY A 133 -7.17 -15.61 -18.38
N ILE A 134 -6.03 -16.16 -17.95
CA ILE A 134 -5.24 -17.10 -18.76
C ILE A 134 -6.04 -18.36 -19.11
N ARG A 135 -6.75 -18.95 -18.14
CA ARG A 135 -7.59 -20.14 -18.40
C ARG A 135 -8.69 -19.84 -19.41
N HIS A 136 -9.36 -18.70 -19.28
CA HIS A 136 -10.40 -18.28 -20.23
C HIS A 136 -9.84 -18.03 -21.62
N TRP A 137 -8.69 -17.37 -21.73
CA TRP A 137 -8.02 -17.12 -23.01
C TRP A 137 -7.62 -18.43 -23.71
N ARG A 138 -7.03 -19.38 -22.96
CA ARG A 138 -6.63 -20.70 -23.50
C ARG A 138 -7.84 -21.47 -24.05
N ARG A 139 -8.98 -21.45 -23.34
CA ARG A 139 -10.24 -22.07 -23.81
C ARG A 139 -10.78 -21.42 -25.08
N ARG A 140 -10.70 -20.09 -25.21
CA ARG A 140 -11.13 -19.37 -26.43
C ARG A 140 -10.24 -19.71 -27.62
N ARG A 141 -8.93 -19.88 -27.43
CA ARG A 141 -7.99 -20.23 -28.51
C ARG A 141 -8.29 -21.61 -29.09
N ILE A 142 -8.55 -22.61 -28.24
CA ILE A 142 -8.89 -23.98 -28.68
C ILE A 142 -10.19 -23.99 -29.51
N ARG A 143 -11.24 -23.29 -29.06
CA ARG A 143 -12.52 -23.19 -29.79
C ARG A 143 -12.43 -22.48 -31.14
N ARG A 144 -11.43 -21.61 -31.35
CA ARG A 144 -11.20 -20.96 -32.65
C ARG A 144 -10.51 -21.89 -33.64
N HIS A 145 -9.66 -22.80 -33.17
CA HIS A 145 -8.99 -23.75 -34.05
C HIS A 145 -9.92 -24.87 -34.52
N SER A 146 -10.89 -25.28 -33.70
CA SER A 146 -11.88 -26.30 -34.07
C SER A 146 -12.99 -25.80 -35.01
N ARG A 147 -12.89 -24.57 -35.54
CA ARG A 147 -13.91 -23.93 -36.41
C ARG A 147 -13.38 -23.51 -37.79
N ARG A 148 -12.14 -23.84 -38.12
CA ARG A 148 -11.62 -23.65 -39.48
C ARG A 148 -11.74 -24.99 -40.22
N PRO A 149 -12.70 -25.11 -41.17
CA PRO A 149 -12.76 -26.25 -42.08
C PRO A 149 -11.57 -26.27 -43.03
#